data_AF-A0A529LMB6-F1
#
_entry.id   AF-A0A529LMB6-F1
#
_cell.length_a   1.000
_cell.length_b   1.000
_cell.length_c   1.000
_cell.angle_alpha   90.00
_cell.angle_beta   90.00
_cell.angle_gamma   90.00
#
_symmetry.space_group_name_H-M   'P 1'
#
loop_
_entity.id
_entity.type
_entity.pdbx_description
1 polymer ?
#
loop_
_entity_poly.entity_id
_entity_poly.type
_entity_poly.pdbx_seq_one_letter_code
_entity_poly.pdbx_strand_id
1 'polypeptide(L)'
;MTFSRILSAAILTVAFTATSHAAEVGMREISVAAPDRGRDFQVFVWYPAEAGGEAIVLGDNRAFKGVPAFKNAPPLKGRFPLVVLSHGSGGRVQGMAWLATELAKAGFVVASQA
;
A
#
# COMPACT_ATOMS: atom_id res chain seq x y z
N MET A 1 -37.74 12.20 0.60
CA MET A 1 -36.48 12.15 1.37
C MET A 1 -35.84 10.75 1.44
N THR A 2 -36.57 9.65 1.23
CA THR A 2 -36.04 8.27 1.24
C THR A 2 -35.27 7.90 -0.02
N PHE A 3 -35.72 8.32 -1.20
CA PHE A 3 -35.07 8.00 -2.48
C PHE A 3 -33.65 8.58 -2.60
N SER A 4 -33.45 9.82 -2.15
CA SER A 4 -32.13 10.46 -2.12
C SER A 4 -31.16 9.75 -1.18
N ARG A 5 -31.63 9.24 -0.03
CA ARG A 5 -30.81 8.47 0.91
C ARG A 5 -30.42 7.09 0.35
N ILE A 6 -31.33 6.43 -0.36
CA ILE A 6 -31.06 5.14 -1.03
C ILE A 6 -30.04 5.33 -2.16
N LEU A 7 -30.16 6.42 -2.93
CA LEU A 7 -29.22 6.74 -4.01
C LEU A 7 -27.81 7.06 -3.46
N SER A 8 -27.71 7.84 -2.38
CA SER A 8 -26.44 8.13 -1.72
C SER A 8 -25.78 6.88 -1.11
N ALA A 9 -26.57 6.00 -0.49
CA ALA A 9 -26.07 4.74 0.05
C ALA A 9 -25.54 3.80 -1.04
N ALA A 10 -26.22 3.72 -2.20
CA ALA A 10 -25.81 2.92 -3.35
C ALA A 10 -24.51 3.44 -3.99
N ILE A 11 -24.34 4.76 -4.11
CA ILE A 11 -23.11 5.36 -4.63
C ILE A 11 -21.92 5.10 -3.69
N LEU A 12 -22.13 5.17 -2.37
CA LEU A 12 -21.08 4.89 -1.39
C LEU A 12 -20.66 3.42 -1.41
N THR A 13 -21.56 2.48 -1.68
CA THR A 13 -21.23 1.05 -1.78
C THR A 13 -20.41 0.74 -3.02
N VAL A 14 -20.78 1.29 -4.19
CA VAL A 14 -20.02 1.11 -5.44
C VAL A 14 -18.62 1.75 -5.37
N ALA A 15 -18.49 2.87 -4.67
CA ALA A 15 -17.19 3.53 -4.49
C ALA A 15 -16.21 2.71 -3.62
N PHE A 16 -16.70 1.78 -2.79
CA PHE A 16 -15.91 0.98 -1.86
C PHE A 16 -15.85 -0.52 -2.19
N THR A 17 -16.44 -0.98 -3.31
CA THR A 17 -16.19 -2.35 -3.79
C THR A 17 -14.77 -2.43 -4.36
N ALA A 18 -13.80 -2.71 -3.50
CA ALA A 18 -12.47 -3.09 -3.92
C ALA A 18 -12.53 -4.46 -4.59
N THR A 19 -12.13 -4.55 -5.86
CA THR A 19 -11.88 -5.84 -6.51
C THR A 19 -10.72 -6.53 -5.79
N SER A 20 -11.04 -7.46 -4.89
CA SER A 20 -10.05 -8.37 -4.31
C SER A 20 -9.48 -9.22 -5.45
N HIS A 21 -8.29 -8.85 -5.92
CA HIS A 21 -7.51 -9.71 -6.78
C HIS A 21 -6.74 -10.68 -5.90
N ALA A 22 -6.67 -11.95 -6.28
CA ALA A 22 -5.75 -12.93 -5.69
C ALA A 22 -4.30 -12.62 -6.11
N ALA A 23 -3.88 -11.38 -5.93
CA ALA A 23 -2.59 -10.85 -6.29
C ALA A 23 -1.60 -11.03 -5.13
N GLU A 24 -0.34 -11.28 -5.45
CA GLU A 24 0.73 -11.18 -4.47
C GLU A 24 0.91 -9.72 -4.05
N VAL A 25 1.54 -9.46 -2.90
CA VAL A 25 1.92 -8.11 -2.51
C VAL A 25 3.35 -7.86 -2.93
N GLY A 26 3.54 -6.96 -3.90
CA GLY A 26 4.84 -6.45 -4.27
C GLY A 26 5.29 -5.35 -3.32
N MET A 27 6.61 -5.26 -3.10
CA MET A 27 7.23 -4.13 -2.41
C MET A 27 8.41 -3.59 -3.21
N ARG A 28 8.49 -2.27 -3.38
CA ARG A 28 9.64 -1.56 -3.93
C ARG A 28 10.07 -0.42 -3.04
N GLU A 29 11.36 -0.14 -3.05
CA GLU A 29 11.91 1.12 -2.57
C GLU A 29 12.26 1.97 -3.80
N ILE A 30 11.76 3.20 -3.84
CA ILE A 30 11.99 4.15 -4.93
C ILE A 30 12.58 5.45 -4.38
N SER A 31 13.38 6.13 -5.19
CA SER A 31 13.81 7.50 -4.91
C SER A 31 12.81 8.48 -5.49
N VAL A 32 12.38 9.46 -4.69
CA VAL A 32 11.53 10.56 -5.13
C VAL A 32 12.31 11.86 -5.00
N ALA A 33 12.42 12.58 -6.11
CA ALA A 33 13.07 13.88 -6.15
C ALA A 33 12.28 14.92 -5.34
N ALA A 34 12.98 15.67 -4.49
CA ALA A 34 12.39 16.80 -3.76
C ALA A 34 13.31 18.03 -3.85
N PRO A 35 13.29 18.76 -4.99
CA PRO A 35 14.14 19.93 -5.20
C PRO A 35 14.00 20.99 -4.11
N ASP A 36 12.77 21.23 -3.63
CA ASP A 36 12.48 22.19 -2.56
C ASP A 36 13.11 21.82 -1.21
N ARG A 37 13.49 20.55 -1.02
CA ARG A 37 14.22 20.06 0.16
C ARG A 37 15.72 19.91 -0.07
N GLY A 38 16.19 20.19 -1.28
CA GLY A 38 17.60 20.05 -1.68
C GLY A 38 18.13 18.61 -1.66
N ARG A 39 17.25 17.61 -1.54
CA ARG A 39 17.63 16.19 -1.53
C ARG A 39 16.47 15.30 -1.93
N ASP A 40 16.79 14.17 -2.53
CA ASP A 40 15.84 13.08 -2.75
C ASP A 40 15.51 12.38 -1.42
N PHE A 41 14.39 11.66 -1.40
CA PHE A 41 14.06 10.78 -0.29
C PHE A 41 13.49 9.44 -0.77
N GLN A 42 13.76 8.42 0.04
CA GLN A 42 13.34 7.05 -0.24
C GLN A 42 11.88 6.86 0.19
N VAL A 43 11.13 6.19 -0.68
CA VAL A 43 9.74 5.83 -0.48
C VAL A 43 9.59 4.32 -0.64
N PHE A 44 8.96 3.69 0.33
CA PHE A 44 8.51 2.31 0.24
C PHE A 44 7.13 2.29 -0.39
N VAL A 45 6.96 1.46 -1.41
CA VAL A 45 5.71 1.29 -2.15
C VAL A 45 5.28 -0.16 -2.08
N TRP A 46 4.09 -0.40 -1.52
CA TRP A 46 3.39 -1.68 -1.60
C TRP A 46 2.31 -1.60 -2.67
N TYR A 47 2.12 -2.69 -3.43
CA TYR A 47 1.20 -2.72 -4.54
C TYR A 47 0.71 -4.14 -4.84
N PRO A 48 -0.48 -4.29 -5.46
CA PRO A 48 -0.91 -5.56 -6.04
C PRO A 48 0.07 -6.00 -7.13
N ALA A 49 0.60 -7.21 -7.04
CA ALA A 49 1.64 -7.73 -7.90
C ALA A 49 1.22 -9.05 -8.60
N GLU A 50 1.80 -9.25 -9.78
CA GLU A 50 1.87 -10.57 -10.42
C GLU A 50 2.92 -11.43 -9.71
N ALA A 51 2.89 -12.74 -9.97
CA ALA A 51 3.85 -13.66 -9.41
C ALA A 51 5.30 -13.31 -9.80
N GLY A 52 6.21 -13.31 -8.82
CA GLY A 52 7.64 -13.14 -9.05
C GLY A 52 8.33 -12.23 -8.03
N GLY A 53 9.57 -11.85 -8.33
CA GLY A 53 10.40 -11.09 -7.38
C GLY A 53 11.00 -11.99 -6.28
N GLU A 54 11.56 -11.35 -5.25
CA GLU A 54 12.22 -12.02 -4.14
C GLU A 54 11.29 -12.07 -2.92
N ALA A 55 11.01 -13.27 -2.40
CA ALA A 55 10.20 -13.42 -1.18
C ALA A 55 10.93 -12.82 0.03
N ILE A 56 10.27 -11.92 0.73
CA ILE A 56 10.80 -11.23 1.91
C ILE A 56 9.77 -11.18 3.04
N VAL A 57 10.26 -10.94 4.26
CA VAL A 57 9.42 -10.66 5.43
C VAL A 57 9.65 -9.21 5.87
N LEU A 58 8.59 -8.41 5.89
CA LEU A 58 8.64 -6.99 6.22
C LEU A 58 8.15 -6.72 7.63
N GLY A 59 8.85 -5.85 8.36
CA GLY A 59 8.37 -5.35 9.64
C GLY A 59 8.60 -6.26 10.84
N ASP A 60 9.27 -7.39 10.67
CA ASP A 60 9.52 -8.32 11.78
C ASP A 60 10.46 -7.72 12.83
N ASN A 61 10.00 -7.64 14.07
CA ASN A 61 10.79 -7.19 15.21
C ASN A 61 10.11 -7.60 16.53
N ARG A 62 10.64 -7.12 17.66
CA ARG A 62 10.12 -7.44 19.00
C ARG A 62 8.69 -6.96 19.26
N ALA A 63 8.22 -5.94 18.54
CA ALA A 63 6.90 -5.33 18.72
C ALA A 63 5.88 -5.78 17.66
N PHE A 64 6.33 -6.12 16.45
CA PHE A 64 5.46 -6.46 15.32
C PHE A 64 5.87 -7.78 14.68
N LYS A 65 4.86 -8.59 14.33
CA LYS A 65 5.07 -9.77 13.49
C LYS A 65 5.29 -9.34 12.05
N GLY A 66 6.32 -9.88 11.43
CA GLY A 66 6.58 -9.65 10.03
C GLY A 66 5.47 -10.15 9.11
N VAL A 67 5.31 -9.49 7.96
CA VAL A 67 4.36 -9.88 6.92
C VAL A 67 5.08 -10.26 5.63
N PRO A 68 4.62 -11.30 4.91
CA PRO A 68 5.22 -11.70 3.65
C PRO A 68 4.94 -10.68 2.55
N ALA A 69 5.94 -10.41 1.73
CA ALA A 69 5.83 -9.64 0.50
C ALA A 69 6.88 -10.11 -0.52
N PHE A 70 6.78 -9.61 -1.75
CA PHE A 70 7.69 -9.94 -2.83
C PHE A 70 8.42 -8.68 -3.31
N LYS A 71 9.71 -8.58 -2.98
CA LYS A 71 10.54 -7.45 -3.36
C LYS A 71 10.69 -7.41 -4.87
N ASN A 72 10.46 -6.23 -5.46
CA ASN A 72 10.58 -5.96 -6.89
C ASN A 72 9.67 -6.83 -7.79
N ALA A 73 8.63 -7.48 -7.25
CA ALA A 73 7.67 -8.24 -8.05
C ALA A 73 7.05 -7.37 -9.18
N PRO A 74 6.69 -7.94 -10.34
CA PRO A 74 6.03 -7.19 -11.39
C PRO A 74 4.68 -6.63 -10.88
N PRO A 75 4.40 -5.32 -11.00
CA PRO A 75 3.11 -4.77 -10.59
C PRO A 75 1.98 -5.33 -11.46
N LEU A 76 0.85 -5.64 -10.85
CA LEU A 76 -0.36 -6.01 -11.57
C LEU A 76 -0.81 -4.85 -12.46
N LYS A 77 -1.22 -5.13 -13.70
CA LYS A 77 -1.73 -4.09 -14.60
C LYS A 77 -3.10 -3.59 -14.13
N GLY A 78 -3.27 -2.28 -14.03
CA GLY A 78 -4.55 -1.68 -13.65
C GLY A 78 -4.42 -0.27 -13.08
N ARG A 79 -5.56 0.28 -12.65
CA ARG A 79 -5.61 1.51 -11.84
C ARG A 79 -6.01 1.14 -10.43
N PHE A 80 -5.20 1.54 -9.46
CA PHE A 80 -5.43 1.27 -8.05
C PHE A 80 -5.44 2.60 -7.29
N PRO A 81 -6.35 2.78 -6.32
CA PRO A 81 -6.31 3.94 -5.42
C PRO A 81 -4.98 4.01 -4.66
N LEU A 82 -4.46 5.23 -4.48
CA LEU A 82 -3.23 5.49 -3.73
C LEU A 82 -3.54 5.89 -2.29
N VAL A 83 -2.89 5.23 -1.33
CA VAL A 83 -2.85 5.64 0.07
C VAL A 83 -1.42 6.07 0.39
N VAL A 84 -1.28 7.27 0.97
CA VAL A 84 0.02 7.73 1.51
C VAL A 84 -0.02 7.57 3.02
N LEU A 85 0.94 6.78 3.54
CA LEU A 85 1.11 6.58 4.97
C LEU A 85 2.30 7.40 5.47
N SER A 86 2.14 7.90 6.69
CA SER A 86 3.23 8.50 7.45
C SER A 86 3.34 7.79 8.79
N HIS A 87 4.55 7.41 9.16
CA HIS A 87 4.80 6.90 10.51
C HIS A 87 4.68 8.02 11.55
N GLY A 88 4.41 7.63 12.81
CA GLY A 88 4.45 8.53 13.94
C GLY A 88 5.88 8.93 14.32
N SER A 89 6.01 9.88 15.26
CA SER A 89 7.31 10.29 15.80
C SER A 89 8.04 9.10 16.43
N GLY A 90 9.33 8.93 16.11
CA GLY A 90 10.14 7.78 16.54
C GLY A 90 9.80 6.45 15.87
N GLY A 91 8.77 6.43 15.01
CA GLY A 91 8.38 5.27 14.20
C GLY A 91 9.26 5.11 12.97
N ARG A 92 9.06 3.98 12.28
CA ARG A 92 9.67 3.69 10.98
C ARG A 92 8.65 3.02 10.07
N VAL A 93 8.87 3.13 8.77
CA VAL A 93 8.04 2.52 7.73
C VAL A 93 7.80 1.02 7.94
N GLN A 94 8.79 0.30 8.47
CA GLN A 94 8.69 -1.15 8.72
C GLN A 94 7.62 -1.49 9.77
N GLY A 95 7.37 -0.62 10.75
CA GLY A 95 6.33 -0.82 11.77
C GLY A 95 4.90 -0.70 11.22
N MET A 96 4.74 -0.15 10.02
CA MET A 96 3.46 -0.04 9.32
C MET A 96 3.31 -1.07 8.18
N ALA A 97 4.29 -1.96 8.00
CA ALA A 97 4.29 -2.93 6.89
C ALA A 97 3.06 -3.85 6.92
N TRP A 98 2.56 -4.22 8.09
CA TRP A 98 1.37 -5.04 8.23
C TRP A 98 0.14 -4.35 7.61
N LEU A 99 -0.06 -3.07 7.90
CA LEU A 99 -1.18 -2.29 7.37
C LEU A 99 -1.03 -2.05 5.87
N ALA A 100 0.17 -1.66 5.44
CA ALA A 100 0.45 -1.42 4.02
C ALA A 100 0.25 -2.69 3.18
N THR A 101 0.62 -3.85 3.71
CA THR A 101 0.42 -5.15 3.04
C THR A 101 -1.06 -5.51 2.94
N GLU A 102 -1.85 -5.32 4.00
CA GLU A 102 -3.30 -5.61 3.94
C GLU A 102 -4.05 -4.65 2.99
N LEU A 103 -3.66 -3.37 2.96
CA LEU A 103 -4.18 -2.41 1.99
C LEU A 103 -3.80 -2.82 0.55
N ALA A 104 -2.57 -3.28 0.32
CA ALA A 104 -2.15 -3.78 -0.99
C ALA A 104 -2.94 -5.01 -1.43
N LYS A 105 -3.20 -5.96 -0.53
CA LYS A 105 -4.11 -7.11 -0.79
C LYS A 105 -5.53 -6.65 -1.13
N ALA A 106 -5.99 -5.56 -0.51
CA ALA A 106 -7.27 -4.94 -0.80
C ALA A 106 -7.27 -4.11 -2.10
N GLY A 107 -6.20 -4.13 -2.91
CA GLY A 107 -6.16 -3.45 -4.20
C GLY A 107 -5.75 -1.98 -4.13
N PHE A 108 -5.06 -1.55 -3.07
CA PHE A 108 -4.48 -0.21 -2.98
C PHE A 108 -2.99 -0.22 -3.35
N VAL A 109 -2.51 0.87 -3.94
CA VAL A 109 -1.09 1.18 -3.89
C VAL A 109 -0.85 1.98 -2.62
N VAL A 110 0.18 1.62 -1.85
CA VAL A 110 0.50 2.28 -0.59
C VAL A 110 1.91 2.82 -0.66
N ALA A 111 2.10 4.11 -0.41
CA ALA A 111 3.40 4.77 -0.38
C ALA A 111 3.70 5.30 1.02
N SER A 112 4.92 5.13 1.52
CA SER A 112 5.38 5.71 2.80
C SER A 112 6.83 6.13 2.68
N GLN A 113 7.18 7.28 3.24
CA GLN A 113 8.60 7.63 3.40
C GLN A 113 9.31 6.62 4.30
N ALA A 114 10.59 6.40 4.01
CA ALA A 114 11.50 5.52 4.77
C ALA A 114 11.70 5.93 6.24
#